data_AF-A0A139R936-F1
#
_entry.id   AF-A0A139R936-F1
#
_cell.length_a   1.000
_cell.length_b   1.000
_cell.length_c   1.000
_cell.angle_alpha   90.00
_cell.angle_beta   90.00
_cell.angle_gamma   90.00
#
_symmetry.space_group_name_H-M   'P 1'
#
loop_
_entity.id
_entity.type
_entity.pdbx_description
1 polymer ?
#
loop_
_entity_poly.entity_id
_entity_poly.type
_entity_poly.pdbx_seq_one_letter_code
_entity_poly.pdbx_strand_id
1 'polypeptide(L)'
;MAVSNVSIVSRATRPTEPAAPNKQLMVLVGLVAGVGLGLVIGVIRELTDRTIKTETFMTDELGLTNLGTITGIGRLKERRVMLNEQGVSRIKQRI
;
A
#
# COMPACT_ATOMS: atom_id res chain seq x y z
N MET A 1 21.81 -60.66 -35.54
CA MET A 1 20.59 -59.82 -35.38
C MET A 1 19.67 -60.55 -34.41
N ALA A 2 19.35 -59.97 -33.25
CA ALA A 2 18.51 -60.62 -32.23
C ALA A 2 17.10 -60.00 -32.26
N VAL A 3 16.09 -60.83 -32.50
CA VAL A 3 14.68 -60.41 -32.54
C VAL A 3 14.12 -60.47 -31.12
N SER A 4 13.60 -59.35 -30.64
CA SER A 4 12.94 -59.27 -29.33
C SER A 4 11.44 -59.55 -29.50
N ASN A 5 10.96 -60.63 -28.89
CA ASN A 5 9.54 -61.00 -28.87
C ASN A 5 8.88 -60.34 -27.65
N VAL A 6 7.96 -59.40 -27.88
CA VAL A 6 7.22 -58.70 -26.83
C VAL A 6 5.73 -58.95 -27.00
N SER A 7 5.09 -59.40 -25.93
CA SER A 7 3.64 -59.63 -25.86
C SER A 7 3.00 -58.51 -25.06
N ILE A 8 1.97 -57.87 -25.63
CA ILE A 8 1.26 -56.77 -24.99
C ILE A 8 0.25 -57.37 -24.00
N VAL A 9 0.58 -57.31 -22.71
CA VAL A 9 -0.24 -57.92 -21.65
C VAL A 9 -1.44 -57.04 -21.27
N SER A 10 -1.36 -55.72 -21.45
CA SER A 10 -2.45 -54.78 -21.14
C SER A 10 -2.38 -53.50 -21.98
N ARG A 11 -3.55 -52.96 -22.35
CA ARG A 11 -3.67 -51.69 -23.07
C ARG A 11 -3.50 -50.52 -22.11
N ALA A 12 -2.66 -49.56 -22.48
CA ALA A 12 -2.44 -48.35 -21.70
C ALA A 12 -3.74 -47.54 -21.53
N THR A 13 -4.11 -47.24 -20.29
CA THR A 13 -5.24 -46.37 -19.95
C THR A 13 -4.80 -44.91 -20.04
N ARG A 14 -5.59 -44.08 -20.73
CA ARG A 14 -5.32 -42.64 -20.77
C ARG A 14 -5.59 -42.04 -19.38
N PRO A 15 -4.66 -41.25 -18.83
CA PRO A 15 -4.89 -40.56 -17.57
C PRO A 15 -6.02 -39.54 -17.75
N THR A 16 -7.03 -39.61 -16.89
CA THR A 16 -8.17 -38.67 -16.86
C THR A 16 -7.84 -37.38 -16.13
N GLU A 17 -6.83 -37.42 -15.27
CA GLU A 17 -6.36 -36.28 -14.50
C GLU A 17 -4.87 -36.04 -14.76
N PRO A 18 -4.45 -34.77 -14.83
CA PRO A 18 -3.05 -34.43 -15.01
C PRO A 18 -2.24 -34.81 -13.76
N ALA A 19 -1.13 -35.53 -13.96
CA ALA A 19 -0.23 -35.94 -12.88
C ALA A 19 0.37 -34.75 -12.10
N ALA A 20 0.48 -33.59 -12.75
CA ALA A 20 0.90 -32.31 -12.16
C ALA A 20 0.53 -31.15 -13.12
N PRO A 21 0.48 -29.89 -12.64
CA PRO A 21 0.56 -29.46 -11.25
C PRO A 21 -0.82 -29.31 -10.60
N ASN A 22 -0.88 -29.52 -9.28
CA ASN A 22 -2.07 -29.19 -8.50
C ASN A 22 -2.20 -27.66 -8.37
N LYS A 23 -3.01 -27.07 -9.25
CA LYS A 23 -3.22 -25.62 -9.34
C LYS A 23 -3.75 -25.04 -8.04
N GLN A 24 -4.64 -25.74 -7.33
CA GLN A 24 -5.20 -25.27 -6.06
C GLN A 24 -4.12 -25.16 -4.98
N LEU A 25 -3.25 -26.17 -4.88
CA LEU A 25 -2.14 -26.15 -3.94
C LEU A 25 -1.15 -25.01 -4.24
N MET A 26 -0.80 -24.82 -5.52
CA MET A 26 0.11 -23.74 -5.92
C MET A 26 -0.45 -22.34 -5.62
N VAL A 27 -1.74 -22.13 -5.85
CA VAL A 27 -2.41 -20.86 -5.51
C VAL A 27 -2.41 -20.63 -4.01
N LEU A 28 -2.71 -21.65 -3.21
CA LEU A 28 -2.69 -21.55 -1.75
C LEU A 28 -1.29 -21.20 -1.22
N VAL A 29 -0.27 -21.88 -1.73
CA VAL A 29 1.14 -21.61 -1.38
C VAL A 29 1.53 -20.19 -1.76
N GLY A 30 1.17 -19.74 -2.97
CA GLY A 30 1.43 -18.38 -3.43
C GLY A 30 0.74 -17.31 -2.57
N LEU A 31 -0.49 -17.56 -2.13
CA LEU A 31 -1.24 -16.66 -1.25
C LEU A 31 -0.58 -16.53 0.12
N VAL A 32 -0.23 -17.66 0.75
CA VAL A 32 0.46 -17.66 2.06
C VAL A 32 1.82 -16.99 1.96
N ALA A 33 2.60 -17.31 0.93
CA ALA A 33 3.91 -16.69 0.70
C ALA A 33 3.79 -15.18 0.44
N GLY A 34 2.81 -14.76 -0.35
CA GLY A 34 2.57 -13.35 -0.65
C GLY A 34 2.19 -12.53 0.59
N VAL A 35 1.33 -13.06 1.46
CA VAL A 35 0.99 -12.41 2.73
C VAL A 35 2.22 -12.33 3.64
N GLY A 36 2.97 -13.42 3.78
CA GLY A 36 4.19 -13.44 4.57
C GLY A 36 5.22 -12.41 4.11
N LEU A 37 5.48 -12.34 2.80
CA LEU A 37 6.38 -11.35 2.21
C LEU A 37 5.85 -9.92 2.37
N GLY A 38 4.54 -9.70 2.18
CA GLY A 38 3.90 -8.40 2.36
C GLY A 38 4.07 -7.87 3.79
N LEU A 39 3.90 -8.73 4.80
CA LEU A 39 4.12 -8.37 6.20
C LEU A 39 5.59 -8.03 6.48
N VAL A 40 6.52 -8.86 5.99
CA VAL A 40 7.96 -8.60 6.15
C VAL A 40 8.36 -7.27 5.51
N ILE A 41 7.91 -7.00 4.28
CA ILE A 41 8.18 -5.73 3.59
C ILE A 41 7.52 -4.57 4.34
N GLY A 42 6.29 -4.73 4.84
CA GLY A 42 5.59 -3.74 5.64
C GLY A 42 6.36 -3.38 6.92
N VAL A 43 6.83 -4.39 7.66
CA VAL A 43 7.65 -4.21 8.86
C VAL A 43 8.99 -3.53 8.53
N ILE A 44 9.66 -3.95 7.46
CA ILE A 44 10.90 -3.29 7.02
C ILE A 44 10.64 -1.82 6.67
N ARG A 45 9.52 -1.51 6.00
CA ARG A 45 9.16 -0.11 5.69
C ARG A 45 8.87 0.68 6.95
N GLU A 46 8.17 0.11 7.92
CA GLU A 46 7.89 0.78 9.20
C GLU A 46 9.18 1.02 10.00
N LEU A 47 10.07 0.03 10.09
CA LEU A 47 11.35 0.18 10.79
C LEU A 47 12.33 1.10 10.07
N THR A 48 12.24 1.19 8.73
CA THR A 48 13.06 2.11 7.93
C THR A 48 12.46 3.52 7.91
N ASP A 49 11.18 3.68 8.24
CA ASP A 49 10.54 4.98 8.43
C ASP A 49 11.13 5.66 9.68
N ARG A 50 12.15 6.50 9.46
CA ARG A 50 12.77 7.34 10.48
C ARG A 50 11.93 8.59 10.81
N THR A 51 10.63 8.56 10.57
CA THR A 51 9.74 9.65 10.99
C THR A 51 9.53 9.56 12.49
N ILE A 52 10.06 10.55 13.22
CA ILE A 52 9.93 10.65 14.67
C ILE A 52 8.51 11.13 14.97
N LYS A 53 7.59 10.21 15.28
CA LYS A 53 6.17 10.50 15.51
C LYS A 53 5.81 10.68 16.99
N THR A 54 6.76 10.48 17.90
CA THR A 54 6.46 10.35 19.33
C THR A 54 7.20 11.42 20.14
N GLU A 55 6.42 12.22 20.88
CA GLU A 55 6.85 13.23 21.86
C GLU A 55 7.98 12.73 22.79
N THR A 56 7.95 11.45 23.15
CA THR A 56 8.95 10.80 24.02
C THR A 56 10.38 10.85 23.44
N PHE A 57 10.54 10.78 22.12
CA PHE A 57 11.86 10.88 21.47
C PHE A 57 12.43 12.31 21.58
N MET A 58 11.54 13.32 21.60
CA MET A 58 11.93 14.73 21.72
C MET A 58 12.39 15.09 23.14
N THR A 59 11.77 14.50 24.16
CA THR A 59 12.10 14.81 25.56
C THR A 59 13.25 13.95 26.10
N ASP A 60 13.28 12.64 25.84
CA ASP A 60 14.29 11.74 26.44
C ASP A 60 15.61 11.66 25.63
N GLU A 61 15.57 11.76 24.30
CA GLU A 61 16.78 11.59 23.47
C GLU A 61 17.39 12.94 23.04
N LEU A 62 16.56 13.97 22.87
CA LEU A 62 16.99 15.32 22.49
C LEU A 62 16.99 16.31 23.67
N GLY A 63 16.45 15.94 24.83
CA GLY A 63 16.43 16.78 26.03
C GLY A 63 15.56 18.03 25.93
N LEU A 64 14.62 18.07 24.98
CA LEU A 64 13.80 19.24 24.71
C LEU A 64 12.50 19.20 25.53
N THR A 65 12.23 20.29 26.26
CA THR A 65 10.96 20.49 26.95
C THR A 65 9.85 20.72 25.93
N ASN A 66 8.79 19.91 25.99
CA ASN A 66 7.62 20.06 25.13
C ASN A 66 6.89 21.39 25.46
N LEU A 67 6.87 22.32 24.51
CA LEU A 67 6.24 23.65 24.63
C LEU A 67 4.79 23.69 24.11
N GLY A 68 4.25 22.55 23.64
CA GLY A 68 2.90 22.41 23.13
C GLY A 68 2.85 21.92 21.68
N THR A 69 1.79 21.19 21.35
CA THR A 69 1.55 20.59 20.02
C THR A 69 0.59 21.45 19.19
N ILE A 70 1.01 21.83 17.98
CA ILE A 70 0.17 22.58 17.03
C ILE A 70 -0.46 21.57 16.08
N THR A 71 -1.74 21.26 16.31
CA THR A 71 -2.55 20.48 15.37
C THR A 71 -2.76 21.27 14.09
N GLY A 72 -2.51 20.63 12.94
CA GLY A 72 -2.49 21.23 11.61
C GLY A 72 -3.60 22.25 11.34
N ILE A 73 -3.17 23.39 10.80
CA ILE A 73 -3.98 24.55 10.46
C ILE A 73 -5.09 24.12 9.48
N GLY A 74 -6.31 23.98 9.98
CA GLY A 74 -7.47 23.70 9.14
C GLY A 74 -7.62 24.81 8.10
N ARG A 75 -7.70 24.41 6.81
CA ARG A 75 -7.87 25.25 5.61
C ARG A 75 -8.30 26.68 5.94
N LEU A 76 -7.38 27.63 5.74
CA LEU A 76 -7.71 29.05 5.73
C LEU A 76 -8.81 29.24 4.68
N LYS A 77 -10.05 29.41 5.14
CA LYS A 77 -11.21 29.69 4.30
C LYS A 77 -10.95 31.05 3.67
N GLU A 78 -10.57 31.07 2.40
CA GLU A 78 -10.40 32.29 1.61
C GLU A 78 -11.70 33.09 1.71
N ARG A 79 -11.67 34.11 2.56
CA ARG A 79 -12.76 35.08 2.66
C ARG A 79 -12.65 35.92 1.40
N ARG A 80 -13.33 35.51 0.32
CA ARG A 80 -13.56 36.37 -0.83
C ARG A 80 -14.22 37.64 -0.30
N VAL A 81 -13.43 38.70 -0.19
CA VAL A 81 -13.91 40.04 0.08
C VAL A 81 -14.77 40.37 -1.11
N MET A 82 -16.08 40.30 -0.93
CA MET A 82 -17.04 40.84 -1.89
C MET A 82 -16.84 42.36 -1.83
N LEU A 83 -16.04 42.90 -2.76
CA LEU A 83 -16.12 44.31 -3.06
C LEU A 83 -17.53 44.53 -3.60
N ASN A 84 -18.41 45.04 -2.73
CA ASN A 84 -19.74 45.46 -3.08
C ASN A 84 -19.62 46.48 -4.23
N GLU A 85 -20.17 46.16 -5.40
CA GLU A 85 -20.17 47.04 -6.58
C GLU A 85 -20.83 48.40 -6.32
N GLN A 86 -21.59 48.52 -5.22
CA GLN A 86 -22.14 49.78 -4.74
C GLN A 86 -21.06 50.80 -4.32
N GLY A 87 -19.86 50.36 -3.94
CA GLY A 87 -18.74 51.24 -3.62
C GLY A 87 -18.12 51.90 -4.86
N VAL A 88 -18.08 51.19 -5.98
CA VAL A 88 -17.46 51.67 -7.23
C VAL A 88 -18.38 52.67 -7.95
N SER A 89 -19.70 52.48 -7.87
CA SER A 89 -20.68 53.39 -8.50
C SER A 89 -20.65 54.82 -7.91
N ARG A 90 -20.40 54.97 -6.59
CA ARG A 90 -20.29 56.31 -5.97
C ARG A 90 -19.04 57.07 -6.40
N ILE A 91 -17.96 56.38 -6.77
CA ILE A 91 -16.71 57.02 -7.20
C ILE A 91 -16.86 57.54 -8.63
N LYS A 92 -17.60 56.81 -9.48
CA LYS A 92 -17.83 57.21 -10.88
C LYS A 92 -18.82 58.38 -11.03
N GLN A 93 -19.65 58.67 -10.02
CA GLN A 93 -20.54 59.85 -10.03
C GLN A 93 -19.86 61.14 -9.54
N ARG A 94 -18.58 61.09 -9.17
CA ARG A 94 -17.80 62.24 -8.66
C ARG A 94 -16.64 62.65 -9.56
N ILE A 95 -16.48 62.02 -10.73
CA ILE A 95 -15.60 62.44 -11.83
C ILE A 95 -16.51 62.88 -12.97
#